data_AF-A0A7H4N168-F1
#
_entry.id   AF-A0A7H4N168-F1
#
_cell.length_a   1.000
_cell.length_b   1.000
_cell.length_c   1.000
_cell.angle_alpha   90.00
_cell.angle_beta   90.00
_cell.angle_gamma   90.00
#
_symmetry.space_group_name_H-M   'P 1'
#
loop_
_entity.id
_entity.type
_entity.pdbx_description
1 polymer ?
#
loop_
_entity_poly.entity_id
_entity_poly.type
_entity_poly.pdbx_seq_one_letter_code
_entity_poly.pdbx_strand_id
1 'polypeptide(L)'
;MADLLDNLYCMDNGRYYETPVDFYGLAKAPRQSAWHESALYFKRNVLTGCFIPHKLLNRQTFSAFALDWFTFGNAYLELPRNRLGGPLPFKHSLAKYTRRGSTDLDQYWFIRRWKEEHSFKPGSVCHVLNPDINQEVYGMPEYMAALLATSLAHLS
;
A
#
# COMPACT_ATOMS: atom_id res chain seq x y z
N MET A 1 24.38 0.59 5.82
CA MET A 1 24.06 1.96 5.35
C MET A 1 23.98 2.01 3.82
N ALA A 2 24.86 1.32 3.09
CA ALA A 2 24.70 1.07 1.65
C ALA A 2 23.46 0.21 1.32
N ASP A 3 23.19 -0.85 2.08
CA ASP A 3 22.04 -1.74 1.84
C ASP A 3 20.66 -1.07 1.90
N LEU A 4 20.46 -0.04 2.73
CA LEU A 4 19.12 0.60 2.84
C LEU A 4 18.84 1.50 1.63
N LEU A 5 19.88 2.14 1.07
CA LEU A 5 19.77 2.95 -0.14
C LEU A 5 19.74 2.08 -1.40
N ASP A 6 20.46 0.95 -1.42
CA ASP A 6 20.36 -0.04 -2.50
C ASP A 6 18.99 -0.75 -2.55
N ASN A 7 18.29 -0.86 -1.42
CA ASN A 7 16.91 -1.38 -1.35
C ASN A 7 15.84 -0.41 -1.88
N LEU A 8 16.17 0.84 -2.24
CA LEU A 8 15.19 1.80 -2.79
C LEU A 8 14.82 1.49 -4.24
N TYR A 9 15.65 0.75 -4.97
CA TYR A 9 15.29 0.19 -6.26
C TYR A 9 14.44 -1.06 -6.07
N CYS A 10 13.27 -1.09 -6.70
CA CYS A 10 12.43 -2.27 -6.64
C CYS A 10 13.05 -3.41 -7.46
N MET A 11 13.44 -4.49 -6.78
CA MET A 11 13.96 -5.70 -7.41
C MET A 11 12.85 -6.37 -8.23
N ASP A 12 13.16 -6.73 -9.48
CA ASP A 12 12.24 -7.48 -10.34
C ASP A 12 12.46 -8.99 -10.20
N ASN A 13 11.41 -9.73 -9.82
CA ASN A 13 11.43 -11.20 -9.75
C ASN A 13 10.94 -11.87 -11.06
N GLY A 14 10.92 -11.13 -12.17
CA GLY A 14 10.44 -11.56 -13.48
C GLY A 14 8.91 -11.59 -13.63
N ARG A 15 8.15 -11.19 -12.60
CA ARG A 15 6.67 -11.11 -12.63
C ARG A 15 6.15 -9.82 -12.02
N TYR A 16 6.73 -9.42 -10.91
CA TYR A 16 6.39 -8.23 -10.18
C TYR A 16 7.62 -7.65 -9.49
N TYR A 17 7.55 -6.37 -9.21
CA TYR A 17 8.51 -5.65 -8.40
C TYR A 17 8.30 -5.94 -6.92
N GLU A 18 9.38 -6.27 -6.21
CA GLU A 18 9.37 -6.31 -4.76
C GLU A 18 9.20 -4.91 -4.16
N THR A 19 8.68 -4.86 -2.94
CA THR A 19 8.45 -3.59 -2.23
C THR A 19 9.78 -2.92 -1.89
N PRO A 20 9.88 -1.58 -1.97
CA PRO A 20 11.13 -0.84 -1.72
C PRO A 20 11.61 -0.93 -0.26
N VAL A 21 10.72 -1.32 0.65
CA VAL A 21 11.02 -1.55 2.07
C VAL A 21 10.18 -2.71 2.59
N ASP A 22 10.53 -3.24 3.76
CA ASP A 22 9.77 -4.34 4.36
C ASP A 22 8.38 -3.88 4.84
N PHE A 23 7.36 -4.10 3.99
CA PHE A 23 5.97 -3.82 4.33
C PHE A 23 5.46 -4.68 5.51
N TYR A 24 6.07 -5.84 5.79
CA TYR A 24 5.70 -6.63 6.97
C TYR A 24 6.18 -5.98 8.27
N GLY A 25 7.38 -5.40 8.26
CA GLY A 25 7.92 -4.56 9.32
C GLY A 25 7.09 -3.30 9.51
N LEU A 26 6.78 -2.58 8.43
CA LEU A 26 5.93 -1.38 8.49
C LEU A 26 4.54 -1.65 9.05
N ALA A 27 3.93 -2.79 8.73
CA ALA A 27 2.63 -3.16 9.29
C ALA A 27 2.65 -3.33 10.83
N LYS A 28 3.84 -3.54 11.42
CA LYS A 28 4.03 -3.66 12.88
C LYS A 28 4.44 -2.32 13.51
N ALA A 29 5.09 -1.43 12.76
CA ALA A 29 5.68 -0.19 13.25
C ALA A 29 4.70 0.75 13.98
N PRO A 30 3.45 0.98 13.50
CA PRO A 30 2.48 1.80 14.24
C PRO A 30 2.23 1.30 15.66
N ARG A 31 2.16 -0.02 15.86
CA ARG A 31 1.91 -0.63 17.17
C ARG A 31 3.10 -0.53 18.13
N GLN A 32 4.28 -0.15 17.64
CA GLN A 32 5.48 0.00 18.46
C GLN A 32 5.57 1.40 19.11
N SER A 33 4.75 2.36 18.67
CA SER A 33 4.65 3.69 19.29
C SER A 33 3.20 4.19 19.25
N ALA A 34 2.57 4.28 20.42
CA ALA A 34 1.17 4.70 20.57
C ALA A 34 0.88 6.08 19.96
N TRP A 35 1.87 6.98 19.94
CA TRP A 35 1.77 8.30 19.32
C TRP A 35 1.68 8.23 17.79
N HIS A 36 2.41 7.30 17.16
CA HIS A 36 2.34 7.11 15.72
C HIS A 36 1.02 6.45 15.30
N GLU A 37 0.55 5.45 16.05
CA GLU A 37 -0.73 4.79 15.78
C GLU A 37 -1.93 5.75 15.88
N SER A 38 -1.99 6.56 16.94
CA SER A 38 -3.08 7.52 17.13
C SER A 38 -3.11 8.61 16.04
N ALA A 39 -1.95 9.13 15.62
CA ALA A 39 -1.87 10.11 14.54
C ALA A 39 -2.37 9.57 13.19
N LEU A 40 -2.02 8.33 12.84
CA LEU A 40 -2.48 7.68 11.61
C LEU A 40 -4.00 7.47 11.62
N TYR A 41 -4.55 6.98 12.73
CA TYR A 41 -6.00 6.81 12.85
C TYR A 41 -6.75 8.13 12.89
N PHE A 42 -6.18 9.18 13.49
CA PHE A 42 -6.76 10.52 13.45
C PHE A 42 -6.86 11.04 12.01
N LYS A 43 -5.76 11.02 11.24
CA LYS A 43 -5.76 11.43 9.82
C LYS A 43 -6.78 10.61 9.00
N ARG A 44 -6.82 9.28 9.19
CA ARG A 44 -7.81 8.39 8.56
C ARG A 44 -9.24 8.80 8.92
N ASN A 45 -9.52 9.08 10.18
CA ASN A 45 -10.86 9.44 10.64
C ASN A 45 -11.31 10.79 10.10
N VAL A 46 -10.41 11.78 9.99
CA VAL A 46 -10.69 13.06 9.35
C VAL A 46 -11.10 12.84 7.88
N LEU A 47 -10.29 12.10 7.10
CA LEU A 47 -10.65 11.77 5.71
C LEU A 47 -11.98 11.00 5.62
N THR A 48 -12.16 10.03 6.52
CA THR A 48 -13.40 9.23 6.57
C THR A 48 -14.60 10.10 6.95
N GLY A 49 -14.44 11.15 7.74
CA GLY A 49 -15.48 12.14 8.07
C GLY A 49 -15.86 12.99 6.86
N CYS A 50 -14.88 13.35 6.02
CA CYS A 50 -15.09 14.08 4.77
C CYS A 50 -15.58 13.21 3.60
N PHE A 51 -15.77 11.91 3.80
CA PHE A 51 -16.15 10.99 2.73
C PHE A 51 -17.55 11.28 2.17
N ILE A 52 -17.60 11.52 0.86
CA ILE A 52 -18.83 11.69 0.07
C ILE A 52 -19.29 10.30 -0.38
N PRO A 53 -20.52 9.85 -0.01
CA PRO A 53 -21.03 8.55 -0.40
C PRO A 53 -21.01 8.31 -1.92
N HIS A 54 -20.55 7.12 -2.32
CA HIS A 54 -20.49 6.71 -3.71
C HIS A 54 -21.17 5.35 -3.91
N LYS A 55 -21.84 5.16 -5.07
CA LYS A 55 -22.61 3.92 -5.34
C LYS A 55 -21.77 2.64 -5.28
N LEU A 56 -20.49 2.74 -5.65
CA LEU A 56 -19.57 1.60 -5.69
C LEU A 56 -18.54 1.59 -4.56
N LEU A 57 -18.44 2.66 -3.76
CA LEU A 57 -17.45 2.74 -2.68
C LEU A 57 -18.17 3.08 -1.38
N ASN A 58 -18.10 2.18 -0.41
CA ASN A 58 -18.64 2.43 0.91
C ASN A 58 -17.56 3.06 1.82
N ARG A 59 -18.02 3.65 2.92
CA ARG A 59 -17.16 4.37 3.87
C ARG A 59 -16.13 3.46 4.55
N GLN A 60 -16.46 2.20 4.81
CA GLN A 60 -15.55 1.23 5.45
C GLN A 60 -14.38 0.88 4.52
N THR A 61 -14.68 0.57 3.26
CA THR A 61 -13.67 0.30 2.22
C THR A 61 -12.78 1.50 2.00
N PHE A 62 -13.36 2.71 1.95
CA PHE A 62 -12.59 3.95 1.87
C PHE A 62 -11.68 4.16 3.09
N SER A 63 -12.18 3.88 4.30
CA SER A 63 -11.40 4.02 5.54
C SER A 63 -10.19 3.08 5.56
N ALA A 64 -10.36 1.83 5.10
CA ALA A 64 -9.26 0.88 4.95
C ALA A 64 -8.24 1.35 3.90
N PHE A 65 -8.72 1.81 2.75
CA PHE A 65 -7.89 2.37 1.68
C PHE A 65 -7.05 3.56 2.15
N ALA A 66 -7.65 4.51 2.85
CA ALA A 66 -6.93 5.66 3.40
C ALA A 66 -5.89 5.26 4.44
N LEU A 67 -6.17 4.24 5.26
CA LEU A 67 -5.21 3.73 6.24
C LEU A 67 -3.99 3.11 5.56
N ASP A 68 -4.19 2.33 4.50
CA ASP A 68 -3.09 1.74 3.73
C ASP A 68 -2.22 2.83 3.10
N TRP A 69 -2.83 3.90 2.56
CA TRP A 69 -2.07 5.03 2.02
C TRP A 69 -1.18 5.68 3.08
N PHE A 70 -1.72 5.99 4.27
CA PHE A 70 -0.90 6.57 5.33
C PHE A 70 0.17 5.61 5.86
N THR A 71 -0.10 4.30 5.89
CA THR A 71 0.80 3.30 6.49
C THR A 71 1.93 2.89 5.54
N PHE A 72 1.63 2.76 4.25
CA PHE A 72 2.57 2.21 3.27
C PHE A 72 2.97 3.23 2.20
N GLY A 73 2.36 4.40 2.15
CA GLY A 73 2.44 5.29 0.98
C GLY A 73 1.78 4.70 -0.27
N ASN A 74 1.00 3.62 -0.12
CA ASN A 74 0.42 2.86 -1.21
C ASN A 74 -0.97 2.37 -0.82
N ALA A 75 -1.96 2.56 -1.68
CA ALA A 75 -3.31 2.07 -1.47
C ALA A 75 -3.94 1.60 -2.79
N TYR A 76 -4.71 0.53 -2.71
CA TYR A 76 -5.23 -0.16 -3.90
C TYR A 76 -6.73 -0.41 -3.82
N LEU A 77 -7.45 -0.06 -4.89
CA LEU A 77 -8.84 -0.42 -5.10
C LEU A 77 -8.98 -1.25 -6.37
N GLU A 78 -9.44 -2.48 -6.23
CA GLU A 78 -9.89 -3.27 -7.36
C GLU A 78 -11.31 -2.84 -7.75
N LEU A 79 -11.59 -2.75 -9.05
CA LEU A 79 -12.91 -2.65 -9.65
C LEU A 79 -13.32 -4.00 -10.25
N PRO A 80 -13.96 -4.89 -9.48
CA PRO A 80 -14.44 -6.14 -10.02
C PRO A 80 -15.56 -5.87 -11.02
N ARG A 81 -15.69 -6.75 -12.02
CA ARG A 81 -16.78 -6.71 -13.00
C ARG A 81 -17.60 -7.98 -12.93
N ASN A 82 -18.90 -7.85 -13.16
CA ASN A 82 -19.78 -9.01 -13.30
C ASN A 82 -19.55 -9.70 -14.66
N ARG A 83 -20.21 -10.85 -14.88
CA ARG A 83 -20.08 -11.62 -16.14
C ARG A 83 -20.51 -10.84 -17.39
N LEU A 84 -21.34 -9.80 -17.23
CA LEU A 84 -21.80 -8.92 -18.30
C LEU A 84 -20.92 -7.67 -18.47
N GLY A 85 -19.81 -7.56 -17.73
CA GLY A 85 -18.88 -6.43 -17.80
C GLY A 85 -19.25 -5.20 -16.98
N GLY A 86 -20.39 -5.23 -16.28
CA GLY A 86 -20.85 -4.14 -15.40
C GLY A 86 -20.00 -4.02 -14.12
N PRO A 87 -19.77 -2.79 -13.61
CA PRO A 87 -18.96 -2.57 -12.42
C PRO A 87 -19.66 -3.09 -11.16
N LEU A 88 -18.88 -3.73 -10.28
CA LEU A 88 -19.29 -4.12 -8.93
C LEU A 88 -18.69 -3.15 -7.90
N PRO A 89 -19.13 -3.19 -6.63
CA PRO A 89 -18.51 -2.39 -5.57
C PRO A 89 -16.99 -2.61 -5.50
N PHE A 90 -16.25 -1.52 -5.33
CA PHE A 90 -14.80 -1.54 -5.20
C PHE A 90 -14.37 -2.42 -4.03
N LYS A 91 -13.29 -3.16 -4.23
CA LYS A 91 -12.67 -3.95 -3.19
C LYS A 91 -11.31 -3.36 -2.82
N HIS A 92 -11.12 -3.17 -1.53
CA HIS A 92 -9.82 -2.78 -1.00
C HIS A 92 -8.86 -3.96 -1.11
N SER A 93 -7.74 -3.77 -1.80
CA SER A 93 -6.64 -4.72 -1.81
C SER A 93 -5.57 -4.25 -0.82
N LEU A 94 -5.25 -5.10 0.14
CA LEU A 94 -4.27 -4.78 1.18
C LEU A 94 -2.90 -4.49 0.54
N ALA A 95 -2.38 -3.28 0.75
CA ALA A 95 -1.12 -2.81 0.21
C ALA A 95 0.05 -3.69 0.67
N LYS A 96 0.00 -4.19 1.90
CA LYS A 96 0.98 -5.17 2.44
C LYS A 96 1.24 -6.35 1.50
N TYR A 97 0.21 -6.84 0.83
CA TYR A 97 0.26 -8.06 0.01
C TYR A 97 0.17 -7.80 -1.49
N THR A 98 -0.11 -6.57 -1.90
CA THR A 98 -0.24 -6.22 -3.32
C THR A 98 1.15 -5.93 -3.88
N ARG A 99 1.42 -6.40 -5.10
CA ARG A 99 2.62 -6.09 -5.88
C ARG A 99 2.26 -5.60 -7.27
N ARG A 100 3.07 -4.69 -7.80
CA ARG A 100 2.95 -4.16 -9.16
C ARG A 100 3.78 -5.00 -10.12
N GLY A 101 3.19 -5.34 -11.27
CA GLY A 101 3.81 -6.14 -12.31
C GLY A 101 5.04 -5.46 -12.88
N SER A 102 6.05 -6.25 -13.28
CA SER A 102 7.30 -5.73 -13.82
C SER A 102 7.32 -5.67 -15.35
N THR A 103 6.68 -6.63 -16.01
CA THR A 103 6.50 -6.59 -17.47
C THR A 103 5.38 -5.64 -17.90
N ASP A 104 4.31 -5.55 -17.09
CA ASP A 104 3.14 -4.70 -17.33
C ASP A 104 2.80 -3.98 -16.02
N LEU A 105 2.93 -2.65 -16.01
CA LEU A 105 2.69 -1.81 -14.85
C LEU A 105 1.20 -1.70 -14.47
N ASP A 106 0.29 -2.10 -15.36
CA ASP A 106 -1.16 -2.19 -15.11
C ASP A 106 -1.57 -3.57 -14.57
N GLN A 107 -0.65 -4.54 -14.53
CA GLN A 107 -0.84 -5.84 -13.91
C GLN A 107 -0.48 -5.75 -12.43
N TYR A 108 -1.33 -6.32 -11.57
CA TYR A 108 -1.07 -6.40 -10.12
C TYR A 108 -1.20 -7.84 -9.64
N TRP A 109 -0.49 -8.14 -8.56
CA TRP A 109 -0.48 -9.46 -7.92
C TRP A 109 -0.82 -9.32 -6.44
N PHE A 110 -1.57 -10.27 -5.90
CA PHE A 110 -1.84 -10.38 -4.47
C PHE A 110 -1.15 -11.62 -3.91
N ILE A 111 -0.08 -11.40 -3.15
CA ILE A 111 0.74 -12.46 -2.59
C ILE A 111 0.12 -12.97 -1.29
N ARG A 112 -0.26 -14.24 -1.26
CA ARG A 112 -0.70 -14.94 -0.05
C ARG A 112 0.43 -15.87 0.39
N ARG A 113 0.93 -15.71 1.61
CA ARG A 113 2.01 -16.58 2.15
C ARG A 113 1.69 -18.09 2.12
N TRP A 114 0.42 -18.47 2.03
CA TRP A 114 -0.04 -19.86 2.19
C TRP A 114 -0.91 -20.36 1.02
N LYS A 115 -1.10 -19.56 -0.03
CA LYS A 115 -1.92 -19.91 -1.19
C LYS A 115 -1.24 -19.40 -2.45
N GLU A 116 -1.69 -19.91 -3.59
CA GLU A 116 -1.28 -19.39 -4.89
C GLU A 116 -1.46 -17.87 -4.96
N GLU A 117 -0.47 -17.22 -5.58
CA GLU A 117 -0.50 -15.82 -5.91
C GLU A 117 -1.70 -15.56 -6.82
N HIS A 118 -2.47 -14.52 -6.50
CA HIS A 118 -3.61 -14.14 -7.31
C HIS A 118 -3.22 -12.97 -8.21
N SER A 119 -3.28 -13.15 -9.53
CA SER A 119 -3.20 -12.04 -10.47
C SER A 119 -4.54 -11.34 -10.59
N PHE A 120 -4.53 -10.01 -10.47
CA PHE A 120 -5.67 -9.18 -10.82
C PHE A 120 -5.79 -9.08 -12.34
N LYS A 121 -6.94 -8.62 -12.84
CA LYS A 121 -7.07 -8.32 -14.27
C LYS A 121 -6.30 -7.02 -14.58
N PRO A 122 -5.50 -6.93 -15.67
CA PRO A 122 -4.86 -5.69 -16.08
C PRO A 122 -5.86 -4.53 -16.16
N GLY A 123 -5.48 -3.38 -15.62
CA GLY A 123 -6.32 -2.17 -15.59
C GLY A 123 -7.54 -2.25 -14.68
N SER A 124 -7.70 -3.31 -13.86
CA SER A 124 -8.79 -3.40 -12.89
C SER A 124 -8.43 -2.85 -11.51
N VAL A 125 -7.18 -2.47 -11.27
CA VAL A 125 -6.71 -1.96 -9.99
C VAL A 125 -6.33 -0.49 -10.14
N CYS A 126 -6.92 0.35 -9.29
CA CYS A 126 -6.49 1.72 -9.08
C CYS A 126 -5.45 1.74 -7.95
N HIS A 127 -4.24 2.17 -8.28
CA HIS A 127 -3.15 2.34 -7.32
C HIS A 127 -2.95 3.83 -7.06
N VAL A 128 -3.18 4.24 -5.82
CA VAL A 128 -2.83 5.58 -5.35
C VAL A 128 -1.58 5.46 -4.49
N LEU A 129 -0.55 6.22 -4.86
CA LEU A 129 0.74 6.21 -4.20
C LEU A 129 1.13 7.61 -3.73
N ASN A 130 1.94 7.67 -2.67
CA ASN A 130 2.63 8.87 -2.25
C ASN A 130 3.97 8.94 -2.99
N PRO A 131 4.18 9.85 -3.96
CA PRO A 131 5.36 9.85 -4.81
C PRO A 131 6.66 9.84 -4.03
N ASP A 132 7.61 9.04 -4.48
CA ASP A 132 8.98 9.00 -3.96
C ASP A 132 9.95 9.51 -5.03
N ILE A 133 11.01 10.22 -4.61
CA ILE A 133 11.98 10.78 -5.56
C ILE A 133 12.90 9.72 -6.17
N ASN A 134 13.01 8.54 -5.56
CA ASN A 134 13.95 7.51 -5.98
C ASN A 134 13.32 6.50 -6.95
N GLN A 135 11.98 6.45 -7.06
CA GLN A 135 11.27 5.47 -7.89
C GLN A 135 9.81 5.82 -8.18
N GLU A 136 9.24 5.24 -9.25
CA GLU A 136 7.88 5.52 -9.74
C GLU A 136 6.90 4.33 -9.60
N VAL A 137 7.37 3.19 -9.08
CA VAL A 137 6.62 1.93 -9.01
C VAL A 137 5.69 1.89 -7.79
N TYR A 138 6.20 2.29 -6.63
CA TYR A 138 5.54 2.36 -5.35
C TYR A 138 5.78 3.72 -4.70
N GLY A 139 4.87 4.10 -3.81
CA GLY A 139 5.06 5.24 -2.94
C GLY A 139 5.77 4.90 -1.64
N MET A 140 6.07 5.93 -0.85
CA MET A 140 6.72 5.82 0.45
C MET A 140 5.93 6.58 1.54
N PRO A 141 5.80 6.04 2.77
CA PRO A 141 5.09 6.74 3.83
C PRO A 141 5.92 7.88 4.42
N GLU A 142 5.26 8.99 4.77
CA GLU A 142 5.92 10.23 5.25
C GLU A 142 6.77 10.03 6.51
N TYR A 143 6.41 9.07 7.37
CA TYR A 143 7.07 8.86 8.66
C TYR A 143 8.31 7.94 8.60
N MET A 144 8.73 7.53 7.40
CA MET A 144 9.93 6.69 7.23
C MET A 144 11.18 7.30 7.86
N ALA A 145 11.39 8.61 7.69
CA ALA A 145 12.54 9.31 8.27
C ALA A 145 12.54 9.24 9.81
N ALA A 146 11.37 9.38 10.44
CA ALA A 146 11.22 9.29 11.89
C ALA A 146 11.50 7.87 12.42
N LEU A 147 11.05 6.83 11.70
CA LEU A 147 11.35 5.43 12.04
C LEU A 147 12.85 5.14 11.96
N LEU A 148 13.52 5.60 10.90
CA LEU A 148 14.97 5.44 10.74
C LEU A 148 15.73 6.13 11.87
N ALA A 149 15.37 7.38 12.18
CA ALA A 149 15.98 8.11 13.29
C ALA A 149 15.80 7.38 14.64
N THR A 150 14.60 6.86 14.92
CA THR A 150 14.31 6.11 16.16
C THR A 150 15.11 4.80 16.23
N SER A 151 15.22 4.08 15.11
CA SER A 151 16.01 2.83 15.05
C SER A 151 17.51 3.07 15.29
N LEU A 152 18.05 4.19 14.78
CA LEU A 152 19.44 4.57 14.98
C LEU A 152 19.71 4.96 16.45
N ALA A 153 18.78 5.68 17.08
CA ALA A 153 18.89 6.09 18.48
C ALA A 153 18.80 4.90 19.46
N HIS A 154 18.17 3.78 19.07
CA HIS A 154 18.12 2.57 19.89
C HIS A 154 19.38 1.69 19.76
N LEU A 155 20.24 1.94 18.78
CA LEU A 155 21.49 1.20 18.54
C LEU A 155 22.73 1.92 19.11
N SER A 156 22.56 3.11 19.68
CA SER A 156 23.58 3.91 20.38
C SER A 156 23.40 3.82 21.89
#